data_AF-A0A812XR34-F1
#
_entry.id   AF-A0A812XR34-F1
#
_cell.length_a   1.000
_cell.length_b   1.000
_cell.length_c   1.000
_cell.angle_alpha   90.00
_cell.angle_beta   90.00
_cell.angle_gamma   90.00
#
_symmetry.space_group_name_H-M   'P 1'
#
loop_
_entity.id
_entity.type
_entity.pdbx_description
1 polymer ?
#
loop_
_entity_poly.entity_id
_entity_poly.type
_entity_poly.pdbx_seq_one_letter_code
_entity_poly.pdbx_strand_id
1 'polypeptide(L)'
;DVDSEQLEKCRQNFAWLKQRVVLHQANTTESCGIPLRDDSVDKVVVAPPWNRQFGIHGNIVDFYRRMLQEIFRVVRPSGRVVLFVSRSILPKLKTALQHSDKAWQLSAERSFALTRATTGVILVLQRKRQDPQATALPAKFLSWEGQAPESGRDLYEYWRSIRAKGLPRLEAVSIRQDSTERAQSRKATLRAVLICLLGLGFVLVLRSRS
;
A
#
# COMPACT_ATOMS: atom_id res chain seq x y z
N ASP A 1 5.50 -1.37 -11.37
CA ASP A 1 4.43 -0.42 -11.02
C ASP A 1 3.38 -0.46 -12.13
N VAL A 2 2.13 -0.06 -11.87
CA VAL A 2 1.12 0.11 -12.93
C VAL A 2 1.30 1.42 -13.68
N ASP A 3 1.88 2.43 -13.02
CA ASP A 3 2.07 3.77 -13.54
C ASP A 3 3.45 3.89 -14.22
N SER A 4 3.46 4.25 -15.51
CA SER A 4 4.68 4.46 -16.29
C SER A 4 5.52 5.62 -15.78
N GLU A 5 4.90 6.68 -15.23
CA GLU A 5 5.61 7.83 -14.68
C GLU A 5 6.36 7.43 -13.41
N GLN A 6 5.74 6.63 -12.54
CA GLN A 6 6.40 6.06 -11.35
C GLN A 6 7.59 5.19 -11.73
N LEU A 7 7.46 4.39 -12.80
CA LEU A 7 8.57 3.57 -13.29
C LEU A 7 9.74 4.40 -13.79
N GLU A 8 9.48 5.50 -14.48
CA GLU A 8 10.53 6.39 -14.95
C GLU A 8 11.26 7.06 -13.79
N LYS A 9 10.52 7.50 -12.76
CA LYS A 9 11.13 8.00 -11.52
C LYS A 9 11.92 6.94 -10.78
N CYS A 10 11.42 5.70 -10.72
CA CYS A 10 12.18 4.56 -10.19
C CYS A 10 13.48 4.32 -10.96
N ARG A 11 13.48 4.41 -12.30
CA ARG A 11 14.68 4.27 -13.13
C ARG A 11 15.73 5.32 -12.78
N GLN A 12 15.32 6.57 -12.65
CA GLN A 12 16.18 7.68 -12.20
C GLN A 12 16.74 7.40 -10.80
N ASN A 13 15.89 6.95 -9.88
CA ASN A 13 16.27 6.59 -8.51
C ASN A 13 17.19 5.38 -8.41
N PHE A 14 17.33 4.56 -9.46
CA PHE A 14 18.22 3.40 -9.45
C PHE A 14 19.48 3.61 -10.29
N ALA A 15 19.59 4.71 -11.03
CA ALA A 15 20.74 4.99 -11.90
C ALA A 15 22.10 5.01 -11.16
N TRP A 16 22.10 5.31 -9.87
CA TRP A 16 23.30 5.33 -9.03
C TRP A 16 23.61 3.98 -8.37
N LEU A 17 22.68 3.02 -8.40
CA LEU A 17 22.91 1.70 -7.85
C LEU A 17 23.87 0.93 -8.74
N LYS A 18 24.96 0.43 -8.15
CA LYS A 18 25.88 -0.51 -8.81
C LYS A 18 25.35 -1.95 -8.77
N GLN A 19 24.04 -2.11 -9.00
CA GLN A 19 23.33 -3.39 -8.91
C GLN A 19 22.48 -3.57 -10.16
N ARG A 20 22.28 -4.84 -10.55
CA ARG A 20 21.38 -5.16 -11.66
C ARG A 20 19.95 -4.91 -11.23
N VAL A 21 19.29 -3.95 -11.88
CA VAL A 21 17.87 -3.63 -11.66
C VAL A 21 17.12 -3.85 -12.97
N VAL A 22 16.00 -4.57 -12.89
CA VAL A 22 15.05 -4.73 -13.99
C VAL A 22 13.72 -4.14 -13.55
N LEU A 23 13.15 -3.29 -14.40
CA LEU A 23 11.88 -2.60 -14.12
C LEU A 23 10.79 -3.14 -15.03
N HIS A 24 9.65 -3.48 -14.43
CA HIS A 24 8.48 -3.98 -15.13
C HIS A 24 7.27 -3.10 -14.83
N GLN A 25 6.53 -2.76 -15.89
CA GLN A 25 5.15 -2.35 -15.73
C GLN A 25 4.30 -3.58 -15.47
N ALA A 26 3.57 -3.56 -14.36
CA ALA A 26 2.91 -4.75 -13.81
C ALA A 26 1.70 -4.35 -12.99
N ASN A 27 0.57 -5.02 -13.22
CA ASN A 27 -0.63 -4.91 -12.40
C ASN A 27 -0.82 -6.16 -11.56
N THR A 28 -0.48 -6.09 -10.27
CA THR A 28 -0.58 -7.24 -9.38
C THR A 28 -2.02 -7.71 -9.13
N THR A 29 -3.04 -6.95 -9.54
CA THR A 29 -4.44 -7.37 -9.39
C THR A 29 -4.97 -8.19 -10.56
N GLU A 30 -4.17 -8.35 -11.61
CA GLU A 30 -4.49 -9.14 -12.79
C GLU A 30 -3.77 -10.50 -12.74
N SER A 31 -4.40 -11.53 -13.30
CA SER A 31 -3.77 -12.85 -13.45
C SER A 31 -2.59 -12.74 -14.41
N CYS A 32 -1.42 -13.21 -13.98
CA CYS A 32 -0.17 -13.07 -14.75
C CYS A 32 0.25 -11.60 -14.98
N GLY A 33 -0.24 -10.66 -14.16
CA GLY A 33 0.10 -9.25 -14.26
C GLY A 33 1.53 -8.92 -13.84
N ILE A 34 2.23 -9.81 -13.13
CA ILE A 34 3.69 -9.75 -12.91
C ILE A 34 4.36 -10.58 -14.03
N PRO A 35 5.21 -9.98 -14.88
CA PRO A 35 5.86 -10.67 -16.01
C PRO A 35 7.05 -11.53 -15.56
N LEU A 36 6.87 -12.33 -14.52
CA LEU A 36 7.82 -13.28 -13.99
C LEU A 36 7.19 -14.68 -13.98
N ARG A 37 8.05 -15.69 -14.10
CA ARG A 37 7.64 -17.09 -14.03
C ARG A 37 7.12 -17.44 -12.64
N ASP A 38 6.26 -18.45 -12.57
CA ASP A 38 5.83 -19.05 -11.31
C ASP A 38 7.06 -19.52 -10.52
N ASP A 39 6.99 -19.42 -9.20
CA ASP A 39 8.05 -19.90 -8.29
C ASP A 39 9.47 -19.38 -8.63
N SER A 40 9.58 -18.16 -9.13
CA SER A 40 10.88 -17.59 -9.56
C SER A 40 11.48 -16.57 -8.60
N VAL A 41 10.68 -16.07 -7.64
CA VAL A 41 11.08 -14.99 -6.73
C VAL A 41 11.34 -15.52 -5.33
N ASP A 42 12.55 -15.30 -4.79
CA ASP A 42 12.90 -15.71 -3.43
C ASP A 42 12.25 -14.81 -2.37
N LYS A 43 12.19 -13.50 -2.62
CA LYS A 43 11.71 -12.50 -1.67
C LYS A 43 10.92 -11.42 -2.39
N VAL A 44 9.76 -11.09 -1.87
CA VAL A 44 8.96 -9.93 -2.29
C VAL A 44 8.94 -8.94 -1.14
N VAL A 45 9.23 -7.67 -1.42
CA VAL A 45 9.07 -6.58 -0.46
C VAL A 45 8.16 -5.56 -1.10
N VAL A 46 7.03 -5.26 -0.46
CA VAL A 46 6.05 -4.35 -1.03
C VAL A 46 5.36 -3.51 0.04
N ALA A 47 5.26 -2.22 -0.25
CA ALA A 47 4.43 -1.27 0.49
C ALA A 47 3.21 -0.95 -0.38
N PRO A 48 2.16 -1.80 -0.38
CA PRO A 48 1.05 -1.61 -1.30
C PRO A 48 0.27 -0.33 -0.99
N PRO A 49 -0.52 0.19 -1.94
CA PRO A 49 -1.38 1.33 -1.67
C PRO A 49 -2.38 1.01 -0.56
N TRP A 50 -2.81 2.07 0.10
CA TRP A 50 -3.65 2.10 1.30
C TRP A 50 -4.79 3.13 1.16
N ASN A 51 -5.10 3.50 -0.10
CA ASN A 51 -6.14 4.44 -0.50
C ASN A 51 -6.01 5.85 0.13
N ARG A 52 -4.77 6.29 0.38
CA ARG A 52 -4.45 7.65 0.85
C ARG A 52 -3.77 8.49 -0.22
N GLN A 53 -2.63 8.01 -0.70
CA GLN A 53 -1.82 8.69 -1.72
C GLN A 53 -2.17 8.23 -3.13
N PHE A 54 -2.37 6.93 -3.29
CA PHE A 54 -2.76 6.29 -4.54
C PHE A 54 -4.12 5.65 -4.32
N GLY A 55 -5.08 6.00 -5.19
CA GLY A 55 -6.43 5.49 -5.13
C GLY A 55 -6.47 4.01 -5.46
N ILE A 56 -7.21 3.24 -4.68
CA ILE A 56 -7.56 1.86 -5.01
C ILE A 56 -8.95 1.91 -5.64
N HIS A 57 -9.09 1.42 -6.87
CA HIS A 57 -10.38 1.28 -7.51
C HIS A 57 -11.09 0.03 -6.98
N GLY A 58 -12.37 0.17 -6.61
CA GLY A 58 -13.19 -0.93 -6.11
C GLY A 58 -12.95 -1.28 -4.64
N ASN A 59 -13.23 -2.53 -4.28
CA ASN A 59 -13.13 -3.01 -2.90
C ASN A 59 -11.67 -3.28 -2.53
N ILE A 60 -11.21 -2.64 -1.44
CA ILE A 60 -9.84 -2.77 -0.95
C ILE A 60 -9.45 -4.19 -0.50
N VAL A 61 -10.40 -4.98 0.01
CA VAL A 61 -10.18 -6.39 0.37
C VAL A 61 -9.95 -7.21 -0.89
N ASP A 62 -10.75 -7.00 -1.94
CA ASP A 62 -10.55 -7.67 -3.23
C ASP A 62 -9.24 -7.29 -3.90
N PHE A 63 -8.86 -6.00 -3.81
CA PHE A 63 -7.56 -5.53 -4.27
C PHE A 63 -6.43 -6.33 -3.61
N TYR A 64 -6.40 -6.39 -2.27
CA TYR A 64 -5.36 -7.13 -1.57
C TYR A 64 -5.42 -8.62 -1.85
N ARG A 65 -6.61 -9.22 -1.96
CA ARG A 65 -6.77 -10.65 -2.28
C ARG A 65 -6.15 -10.98 -3.63
N ARG A 66 -6.49 -10.23 -4.69
CA ARG A 66 -5.94 -10.43 -6.03
C ARG A 66 -4.43 -10.19 -6.08
N MET A 67 -3.96 -9.11 -5.44
CA MET A 67 -2.53 -8.83 -5.29
C MET A 67 -1.78 -9.97 -4.62
N LEU A 68 -2.32 -10.50 -3.50
CA LEU A 68 -1.72 -11.62 -2.80
C LEU A 68 -1.76 -12.91 -3.62
N GLN A 69 -2.80 -13.15 -4.43
CA GLN A 69 -2.85 -14.31 -5.32
C GLN A 69 -1.72 -14.26 -6.37
N GLU A 70 -1.49 -13.11 -6.98
CA GLU A 70 -0.44 -12.94 -7.99
C GLU A 70 0.97 -12.96 -7.37
N ILE A 71 1.15 -12.35 -6.19
CA ILE A 71 2.40 -12.48 -5.43
C ILE A 71 2.65 -13.94 -5.03
N PHE A 72 1.60 -14.66 -4.63
CA PHE A 72 1.71 -16.08 -4.30
C PHE A 72 2.25 -16.83 -5.51
N ARG A 73 1.75 -16.61 -6.72
CA ARG A 73 2.19 -17.30 -7.95
C ARG A 73 3.69 -17.18 -8.18
N VAL A 74 4.25 -15.97 -8.09
CA VAL A 74 5.67 -15.72 -8.44
C VAL A 74 6.64 -16.06 -7.32
N VAL A 75 6.23 -16.01 -6.05
CA VAL A 75 7.12 -16.30 -4.92
C VAL A 75 7.37 -17.81 -4.81
N ARG A 76 8.63 -18.22 -4.62
CA ARG A 76 8.99 -19.64 -4.41
C ARG A 76 8.29 -20.25 -3.20
N PRO A 77 8.15 -21.58 -3.13
CA PRO A 77 7.61 -22.27 -1.95
C PRO A 77 8.34 -21.95 -0.64
N SER A 78 9.66 -21.79 -0.69
CA SER A 78 10.51 -21.38 0.45
C SER A 78 10.67 -19.86 0.59
N GLY A 79 10.08 -19.09 -0.34
CA GLY A 79 10.23 -17.66 -0.41
C GLY A 79 9.43 -16.92 0.66
N ARG A 80 9.72 -15.61 0.78
CA ARG A 80 9.10 -14.74 1.79
C ARG A 80 8.51 -13.50 1.17
N VAL A 81 7.40 -13.04 1.72
CA VAL A 81 6.79 -11.75 1.36
C VAL A 81 6.83 -10.85 2.58
N VAL A 82 7.35 -9.64 2.42
CA VAL A 82 7.35 -8.59 3.43
C VAL A 82 6.39 -7.50 2.95
N LEU A 83 5.33 -7.32 3.72
CA LEU A 83 4.30 -6.30 3.47
C LEU A 83 4.47 -5.16 4.47
N PHE A 84 4.37 -3.92 3.99
CA PHE A 84 4.31 -2.75 4.85
C PHE A 84 2.99 -2.00 4.63
N VAL A 85 2.17 -1.89 5.68
CA VAL A 85 0.84 -1.24 5.63
C VAL A 85 0.62 -0.34 6.86
N SER A 86 -0.45 0.45 6.88
CA SER A 86 -0.86 1.14 8.12
C SER A 86 -1.60 0.18 9.02
N ARG A 87 -1.57 0.47 10.31
CA ARG A 87 -2.40 -0.21 11.30
C ARG A 87 -3.89 -0.17 10.98
N SER A 88 -4.39 0.92 10.37
CA SER A 88 -5.80 1.05 9.97
C SER A 88 -6.21 0.11 8.82
N ILE A 89 -5.24 -0.35 8.02
CA ILE A 89 -5.47 -1.26 6.89
C ILE A 89 -5.34 -2.72 7.29
N LEU A 90 -4.61 -2.99 8.38
CA LEU A 90 -4.33 -4.35 8.86
C LEU A 90 -5.57 -5.28 8.94
N PRO A 91 -6.75 -4.86 9.45
CA PRO A 91 -7.92 -5.73 9.48
C PRO A 91 -8.37 -6.17 8.07
N LYS A 92 -8.39 -5.25 7.11
CA LYS A 92 -8.78 -5.52 5.71
C LYS A 92 -7.80 -6.47 5.03
N LEU A 93 -6.51 -6.29 5.29
CA LEU A 93 -5.47 -7.19 4.80
C LEU A 93 -5.61 -8.59 5.40
N LYS A 94 -5.91 -8.70 6.70
CA LYS A 94 -6.17 -9.99 7.37
C LYS A 94 -7.41 -10.68 6.78
N THR A 95 -8.48 -9.94 6.52
CA THR A 95 -9.65 -10.47 5.81
C THR A 95 -9.29 -10.97 4.40
N ALA A 96 -8.46 -10.24 3.65
CA ALA A 96 -8.01 -10.67 2.34
C ALA A 96 -7.16 -11.95 2.39
N LEU A 97 -6.33 -12.12 3.43
CA LEU A 97 -5.55 -13.34 3.67
C LEU A 97 -6.46 -14.53 4.02
N GLN A 98 -7.52 -14.32 4.80
CA GLN A 98 -8.49 -15.35 5.17
C GLN A 98 -9.31 -15.84 3.98
N HIS A 99 -9.67 -14.95 3.06
CA HIS A 99 -10.43 -15.27 1.84
C HIS A 99 -9.54 -15.63 0.63
N SER A 100 -8.24 -15.80 0.84
CA SER A 100 -7.34 -16.23 -0.21
C SER A 100 -7.44 -17.76 -0.35
N ASP A 101 -7.70 -18.24 -1.56
CA ASP A 101 -7.63 -19.68 -1.88
C ASP A 101 -6.20 -20.25 -1.73
N LYS A 102 -5.21 -19.36 -1.58
CA LYS A 102 -3.82 -19.71 -1.34
C LYS A 102 -3.52 -19.80 0.15
N ALA A 103 -2.79 -20.85 0.52
CA ALA A 103 -2.40 -21.11 1.88
C ALA A 103 -1.22 -20.20 2.29
N TRP A 104 -1.54 -19.01 2.80
CA TRP A 104 -0.57 -18.11 3.44
C TRP A 104 -0.37 -18.47 4.91
N GLN A 105 0.86 -18.32 5.39
CA GLN A 105 1.23 -18.37 6.80
C GLN A 105 1.85 -17.03 7.19
N LEU A 106 1.26 -16.38 8.20
CA LEU A 106 1.84 -15.19 8.82
C LEU A 106 2.93 -15.64 9.79
N SER A 107 4.21 -15.43 9.43
CA SER A 107 5.35 -15.83 10.27
C SER A 107 5.78 -14.72 11.23
N ALA A 108 5.49 -13.45 10.91
CA ALA A 108 5.76 -12.33 11.81
C ALA A 108 4.82 -11.16 11.53
N GLU A 109 4.47 -10.42 12.58
CA GLU A 109 3.76 -9.14 12.53
C GLU A 109 4.46 -8.19 13.49
N ARG A 110 4.78 -6.98 13.03
CA ARG A 110 5.52 -5.97 13.80
C ARG A 110 4.92 -4.60 13.56
N SER A 111 4.64 -3.87 14.64
CA SER A 111 4.09 -2.51 14.57
C SER A 111 5.10 -1.50 15.11
N PHE A 112 5.16 -0.32 14.51
CA PHE A 112 5.99 0.79 14.98
C PHE A 112 5.38 2.14 14.61
N ALA A 113 5.60 3.15 15.44
CA ALA A 113 5.19 4.52 15.13
C ALA A 113 6.07 5.10 14.01
N LEU A 114 5.45 5.47 12.89
CA LEU A 114 6.10 6.22 11.80
C LEU A 114 6.09 7.72 12.10
N THR A 115 4.98 8.17 12.68
CA THR A 115 4.73 9.53 13.15
C THR A 115 3.87 9.43 14.41
N ARG A 116 3.62 10.58 15.08
CA ARG A 116 2.70 10.65 16.23
C ARG A 116 1.28 10.14 15.92
N ALA A 117 0.85 10.20 14.66
CA ALA A 117 -0.51 9.86 14.25
C ALA A 117 -0.59 8.62 13.34
N THR A 118 0.54 8.01 12.97
CA THR A 118 0.56 6.89 12.02
C THR A 118 1.45 5.76 12.54
N THR A 119 0.82 4.61 12.78
CA THR A 119 1.49 3.35 13.05
C THR A 119 1.62 2.55 11.76
N GLY A 120 2.86 2.22 11.39
CA GLY A 120 3.17 1.27 10.33
C GLY A 120 3.19 -0.15 10.88
N VAL A 121 2.84 -1.12 10.04
CA VAL A 121 2.85 -2.54 10.35
C VAL A 121 3.62 -3.27 9.26
N ILE A 122 4.66 -4.00 9.65
CA ILE A 122 5.35 -4.96 8.79
C ILE A 122 4.76 -6.35 9.06
N LEU A 123 4.37 -7.04 7.99
CA LEU A 123 3.98 -8.44 8.03
C LEU A 123 4.97 -9.25 7.21
N VAL A 124 5.33 -10.44 7.71
CA VAL A 124 6.10 -11.43 6.95
C VAL A 124 5.21 -12.62 6.68
N LEU A 125 4.94 -12.89 5.41
CA LEU A 125 4.18 -14.03 4.93
C LEU A 125 5.10 -15.06 4.28
N GLN A 126 4.70 -16.31 4.40
CA GLN A 126 5.28 -17.47 3.71
C GLN A 126 4.16 -18.34 3.18
N ARG A 127 4.43 -19.19 2.19
CA ARG A 127 3.49 -20.25 1.83
C ARG A 127 3.41 -21.22 3.02
N LYS A 128 2.18 -21.60 3.41
CA LYS A 128 1.96 -22.61 4.45
C LYS A 128 2.60 -23.90 3.98
N ARG A 129 3.58 -24.41 4.74
CA ARG A 129 4.18 -25.71 4.45
C ARG A 129 3.12 -26.80 4.63
N GLN A 130 3.11 -27.78 3.74
CA GLN A 130 2.31 -29.00 3.94
C GLN A 130 2.86 -29.84 5.09
N ASP A 131 4.15 -29.69 5.41
CA ASP A 131 4.80 -30.35 6.55
C ASP A 131 4.79 -29.44 7.80
N PRO A 132 4.02 -29.79 8.85
CA PRO A 132 3.95 -29.03 10.10
C PRO A 132 5.18 -29.18 11.00
N GLN A 133 6.09 -30.14 10.75
CA GLN A 133 7.23 -30.38 11.64
C GLN A 133 8.42 -29.44 11.41
N ALA A 134 8.44 -28.69 10.31
CA ALA A 134 9.51 -27.76 10.05
C ALA A 134 9.35 -26.50 10.93
N THR A 135 10.01 -26.53 12.08
CA THR A 135 9.98 -25.49 13.11
C THR A 135 10.25 -24.11 12.50
N ALA A 136 9.31 -23.19 12.67
CA ALA A 136 9.53 -21.79 12.35
C ALA A 136 10.75 -21.32 13.15
N LEU A 137 11.83 -20.94 12.47
CA LEU A 137 12.95 -20.31 13.15
C LEU A 137 12.39 -19.14 13.96
N PRO A 138 12.68 -19.06 15.27
CA PRO A 138 12.18 -17.97 16.09
C PRO A 138 12.66 -16.67 15.45
N ALA A 139 11.71 -15.81 15.09
CA ALA A 139 12.03 -14.50 14.53
C ALA A 139 12.86 -13.77 15.58
N LYS A 140 14.17 -13.65 15.34
CA LYS A 140 15.06 -12.89 16.22
C LYS A 140 14.56 -11.45 16.19
N PHE A 141 14.06 -10.98 17.32
CA PHE A 141 13.63 -9.59 17.46
C PHE A 141 14.82 -8.70 17.10
N LEU A 142 14.57 -7.70 16.26
CA LEU A 142 15.56 -6.64 16.11
C LEU A 142 15.66 -5.92 17.46
N SER A 143 16.86 -5.46 17.83
CA SER A 143 17.10 -4.86 19.15
C SER A 143 16.18 -3.68 19.49
N TRP A 144 15.58 -3.06 18.48
CA TRP A 144 14.64 -1.95 18.61
C TRP A 144 13.16 -2.36 18.65
N GLU A 145 12.80 -3.63 18.43
CA GLU A 145 11.40 -4.09 18.47
C GLU A 145 10.87 -4.10 19.92
N GLY A 146 9.74 -3.41 20.16
CA GLY A 146 9.18 -3.23 21.52
C GLY A 146 9.89 -2.16 22.36
N GLN A 147 11.10 -1.75 21.95
CA GLN A 147 11.84 -0.61 22.50
C GLN A 147 11.75 0.64 21.62
N ALA A 148 11.06 0.56 20.48
CA ALA A 148 10.77 1.74 19.67
C ALA A 148 10.12 2.77 20.61
N PRO A 149 10.76 3.93 20.83
CA PRO A 149 10.25 4.91 21.77
C PRO A 149 8.81 5.24 21.39
N GLU A 150 7.94 5.38 22.38
CA GLU A 150 6.51 5.66 22.17
C GLU A 150 6.25 6.82 21.19
N SER A 151 7.22 7.73 21.06
CA SER A 151 7.16 8.90 20.18
C SER A 151 7.43 8.61 18.69
N GLY A 152 7.92 7.43 18.31
CA GLY A 152 8.39 7.13 16.94
C GLY A 152 9.56 8.01 16.46
N ARG A 153 10.06 8.89 17.34
CA ARG A 153 11.01 9.95 17.03
C ARG A 153 12.39 9.39 16.73
N ASP A 154 12.88 8.45 17.51
CA ASP A 154 14.25 7.94 17.33
C ASP A 154 14.36 7.09 16.06
N LEU A 155 13.31 6.35 15.69
CA LEU A 155 13.27 5.65 14.41
C LEU A 155 13.23 6.64 13.25
N TYR A 156 12.41 7.70 13.38
CA TYR A 156 12.36 8.79 12.40
C TYR A 156 13.71 9.51 12.27
N GLU A 157 14.37 9.84 13.38
CA GLU A 157 15.68 10.49 13.43
C GLU A 157 16.77 9.56 12.89
N TYR A 158 16.72 8.27 13.19
CA TYR A 158 17.61 7.26 12.61
C TYR A 158 17.45 7.21 11.08
N TRP A 159 16.23 7.10 10.56
CA TRP A 159 15.97 7.14 9.12
C TRP A 159 16.42 8.45 8.48
N ARG A 160 16.17 9.58 9.14
CA ARG A 160 16.62 10.90 8.70
C ARG A 160 18.16 10.96 8.65
N SER A 161 18.85 10.39 9.64
CA SER A 161 20.31 10.31 9.68
C SER A 161 20.86 9.45 8.55
N ILE A 162 20.24 8.29 8.24
CA ILE A 162 20.62 7.45 7.11
C ILE A 162 20.46 8.22 5.80
N ARG A 163 19.34 8.93 5.60
CA ARG A 163 19.14 9.77 4.40
C ARG A 163 20.19 10.88 4.29
N ALA A 164 20.58 11.47 5.43
CA ALA A 164 21.60 12.52 5.47
C ALA A 164 23.01 12.01 5.12
N LYS A 165 23.29 10.70 5.23
CA LYS A 165 24.59 10.08 4.89
C LYS A 165 24.87 9.97 3.37
N GLY A 166 24.26 10.82 2.56
CA GLY A 166 24.56 10.90 1.11
C GLY A 166 23.83 9.89 0.24
N LEU A 167 22.65 9.41 0.67
CA LEU A 167 21.73 8.78 -0.28
C LEU A 167 21.24 9.87 -1.26
N PRO A 168 21.19 9.59 -2.57
CA PRO A 168 20.70 10.57 -3.50
C PRO A 168 19.26 10.93 -3.19
N ARG A 169 18.89 12.18 -3.50
CA ARG A 169 17.53 12.64 -3.39
C ARG A 169 16.66 11.77 -4.29
N LEU A 170 15.69 11.09 -3.69
CA LEU A 170 14.74 10.27 -4.44
C LEU A 170 13.74 11.18 -5.14
N GLU A 171 13.58 10.94 -6.44
CA GLU A 171 12.52 11.49 -7.26
C GLU A 171 11.22 10.72 -6.99
N ALA A 172 10.12 11.43 -6.82
CA ALA A 172 8.79 10.84 -6.69
C ALA A 172 7.86 11.54 -7.68
N VAL A 173 6.92 10.80 -8.25
CA VAL A 173 5.83 11.43 -9.01
C VAL A 173 5.09 12.35 -8.05
N SER A 174 4.98 13.62 -8.44
CA SER A 174 4.14 14.55 -7.71
C SER A 174 2.73 13.99 -7.69
N ILE A 175 2.16 13.81 -6.51
CA ILE A 175 0.77 13.40 -6.39
C ILE A 175 -0.02 14.55 -7.02
N ARG A 176 -0.44 14.39 -8.27
CA ARG A 176 -1.27 15.40 -8.94
C ARG A 176 -2.42 15.72 -8.01
N GLN A 177 -2.63 17.00 -7.78
CA GLN A 177 -3.68 17.61 -6.97
C GLN A 177 -5.11 17.36 -7.54
N ASP A 178 -5.33 16.22 -8.20
CA ASP A 178 -6.63 15.77 -8.70
C ASP A 178 -7.67 15.66 -7.57
N SER A 179 -7.23 15.42 -6.34
CA SER A 179 -8.10 15.43 -5.16
C SER A 179 -8.66 16.82 -4.88
N THR A 180 -7.92 17.88 -5.16
CA THR A 180 -8.36 19.28 -5.04
C THR A 180 -9.36 19.65 -6.13
N GLU A 181 -9.11 19.24 -7.38
CA GLU A 181 -10.06 19.47 -8.48
C GLU A 181 -11.36 18.68 -8.30
N ARG A 182 -11.30 17.40 -7.87
CA ARG A 182 -12.50 16.60 -7.56
C ARG A 182 -13.25 17.14 -6.34
N ALA A 183 -12.56 17.64 -5.32
CA ALA A 183 -13.19 18.27 -4.16
C ALA A 183 -13.84 19.62 -4.52
N GLN A 184 -13.21 20.41 -5.39
CA GLN A 184 -13.79 21.65 -5.92
C GLN A 184 -15.00 21.36 -6.82
N SER A 185 -14.92 20.35 -7.70
CA SER A 185 -16.03 19.89 -8.54
C SER A 185 -17.23 19.46 -7.71
N ARG A 186 -17.04 18.64 -6.66
CA ARG A 186 -18.12 18.24 -5.74
C ARG A 186 -18.77 19.42 -5.03
N LYS A 187 -17.97 20.41 -4.58
CA LYS A 187 -18.50 21.63 -3.95
C LYS A 187 -19.33 22.47 -4.94
N ALA A 188 -18.91 22.53 -6.20
CA ALA A 188 -19.65 23.23 -7.26
C ALA A 188 -21.00 22.54 -7.55
N THR A 189 -21.02 21.21 -7.65
CA THR A 189 -22.26 20.44 -7.87
C THR A 189 -23.24 20.61 -6.70
N LEU A 190 -22.76 20.56 -5.45
CA LEU A 190 -23.60 20.72 -4.26
C LEU A 190 -24.23 22.12 -4.20
N ARG A 191 -23.47 23.16 -4.57
CA ARG A 191 -24.00 24.53 -4.67
C ARG A 191 -25.07 24.67 -5.75
N ALA A 192 -24.86 24.07 -6.92
CA ALA A 192 -25.85 24.08 -8.00
C ALA A 192 -27.16 23.41 -7.57
N VAL A 193 -27.09 22.24 -6.93
CA VAL A 193 -28.28 21.54 -6.39
C VAL A 193 -29.00 22.38 -5.35
N LEU A 194 -28.26 23.02 -4.42
CA LEU A 194 -28.87 23.88 -3.40
C LEU A 194 -29.60 25.08 -4.01
N ILE A 195 -29.01 25.71 -5.04
CA ILE A 195 -29.62 26.83 -5.78
C ILE A 195 -30.90 26.37 -6.49
N CYS A 196 -30.87 25.21 -7.16
CA CYS A 196 -32.06 24.65 -7.81
C CYS A 196 -33.19 24.36 -6.80
N LEU A 197 -32.86 23.79 -5.64
CA LEU A 197 -33.84 23.50 -4.59
C LEU A 197 -34.47 24.77 -4.01
N LEU A 198 -33.66 25.81 -3.76
CA LEU A 198 -34.15 27.11 -3.30
C LEU A 198 -35.03 27.79 -4.36
N GLY A 199 -34.64 27.73 -5.63
CA GLY A 199 -35.43 28.25 -6.75
C GLY A 199 -36.78 27.55 -6.89
N LEU A 200 -36.82 26.21 -6.79
CA LEU A 200 -38.06 25.44 -6.80
C LEU A 200 -38.97 25.78 -5.62
N GLY A 201 -38.40 25.92 -4.41
CA GLY A 201 -39.15 26.34 -3.23
C GLY A 201 -39.78 27.73 -3.42
N PHE A 202 -39.05 28.67 -4.02
CA PHE A 202 -39.57 30.02 -4.29
C PHE A 202 -40.73 30.02 -5.30
N VAL A 203 -40.63 29.23 -6.37
CA VAL A 203 -41.71 29.07 -7.37
C VAL A 203 -42.97 28.47 -6.75
N LEU A 204 -42.83 27.49 -5.85
CA LEU A 204 -43.96 26.87 -5.16
C LEU A 204 -44.65 27.86 -4.21
N VAL A 205 -43.90 28.71 -3.48
CA VAL A 205 -44.45 29.74 -2.58
C VAL A 205 -45.18 30.84 -3.37
N LEU A 206 -44.69 31.23 -4.54
CA LEU A 206 -45.37 32.21 -5.39
C LEU A 206 -46.69 31.65 -5.95
N ARG A 207 -46.72 30.37 -6.33
CA ARG A 207 -47.93 29.71 -6.80
C ARG A 207 -49.00 29.51 -5.72
N SER A 208 -48.62 29.35 -4.45
CA SER A 208 -49.61 29.20 -3.37
C SER A 208 -50.25 30.51 -2.90
N ARG A 209 -49.78 31.66 -3.41
CA ARG A 209 -50.30 32.99 -3.09
C ARG A 209 -51.12 33.64 -4.21
N SER A 210 -51.29 32.92 -5.33
CA SER A 210 -52.14 33.29 -6.46
C SER A 210 -53.42 32.47 -6.43
#